data_AF-A0A960AP75-F1
#
_entry.id   AF-A0A960AP75-F1
#
_cell.length_a   1.000
_cell.length_b   1.000
_cell.length_c   1.000
_cell.angle_alpha   90.00
_cell.angle_beta   90.00
_cell.angle_gamma   90.00
#
_symmetry.space_group_name_H-M   'P 1'
#
loop_
_entity.id
_entity.type
_entity.pdbx_description
1 polymer ?
#
loop_
_entity_poly.entity_id
_entity_poly.type
_entity_poly.pdbx_seq_one_letter_code
_entity_poly.pdbx_strand_id
1 'polypeptide(L)' 'MADRPFPEEALSADADVVEESGRWIVYLNVVLESGAVRRRVGEYHDERRATHAARIIERNARRHIPPAMPEGT' A
#
# COMPACT_ATOMS: atom_id res chain seq x y z
N MET A 1 -21.75 -4.72 13.57
CA MET A 1 -20.32 -4.72 13.21
C MET A 1 -19.74 -3.45 13.81
N ALA A 2 -18.82 -3.57 14.77
CA ALA A 2 -18.28 -2.40 15.47
C ALA A 2 -17.45 -1.56 14.50
N ASP A 3 -17.87 -0.31 14.32
CA ASP A 3 -17.04 0.79 13.87
C ASP A 3 -15.79 0.83 14.77
N ARG A 4 -14.63 0.38 14.28
CA ARG A 4 -13.37 0.46 15.03
C ARG A 4 -12.77 1.84 14.75
N PRO A 5 -12.75 2.78 15.71
CA PRO A 5 -12.22 4.12 15.51
C PRO A 5 -10.68 4.18 15.57
N PHE A 6 -10.01 3.04 15.67
CA PHE A 6 -8.55 2.95 15.75
C PHE A 6 -8.01 2.35 14.45
N PRO A 7 -7.08 3.04 13.76
CA PRO A 7 -6.42 2.45 12.61
C PRO A 7 -5.67 1.21 13.09
N GLU A 8 -6.02 0.08 12.50
CA GLU A 8 -5.35 -1.19 12.73
C GLU A 8 -3.91 -1.12 12.21
N GLU A 9 -2.99 -1.79 12.91
CA GLU A 9 -1.61 -1.84 12.44
C GLU A 9 -1.50 -2.63 11.13
N ALA A 10 -0.75 -2.07 10.19
CA ALA A 10 -0.46 -2.73 8.93
C ALA A 10 0.64 -3.77 9.12
N LEU A 11 0.38 -4.99 8.66
CA LEU A 11 1.33 -6.12 8.64
C LEU A 11 2.24 -6.05 7.41
N SER A 12 1.71 -5.57 6.29
CA SER A 12 2.49 -5.33 5.08
C SER A 12 1.87 -4.23 4.21
N ALA A 13 2.71 -3.63 3.36
CA ALA A 13 2.29 -2.68 2.35
C ALA A 13 3.07 -2.93 1.06
N ASP A 14 2.35 -2.86 -0.07
CA ASP A 14 2.87 -3.02 -1.42
C ASP A 14 2.20 -2.02 -2.37
N ALA A 15 2.85 -1.64 -3.47
CA ALA A 15 2.25 -0.75 -4.45
C ALA A 15 2.28 -1.35 -5.87
N ASP A 16 1.10 -1.47 -6.47
CA ASP A 16 0.92 -1.90 -7.85
C ASP A 16 0.74 -0.71 -8.79
N VAL A 17 1.24 -0.87 -10.02
CA VAL A 17 0.92 0.01 -11.14
C VAL A 17 0.10 -0.77 -12.14
N VAL A 18 -1.10 -0.25 -12.46
CA VAL A 18 -2.03 -0.90 -13.39
C VAL A 18 -2.47 0.11 -14.45
N GLU A 19 -2.47 -0.30 -15.71
CA GLU A 19 -3.08 0.50 -16.77
C GLU A 19 -4.61 0.33 -16.74
N GLU A 20 -5.33 1.44 -16.59
CA GLU A 20 -6.78 1.50 -16.67
C GLU A 20 -7.20 2.64 -17.62
N SER A 21 -7.91 2.32 -18.70
CA SER A 21 -8.45 3.32 -19.64
C SER A 21 -7.39 4.32 -20.17
N GLY A 22 -6.17 3.85 -20.47
CA GLY A 22 -5.08 4.70 -20.96
C GLY A 22 -4.46 5.62 -19.89
N ARG A 23 -4.64 5.28 -18.61
CA ARG A 23 -4.01 5.93 -17.46
C ARG A 23 -3.30 4.89 -16.62
N TRP A 24 -2.19 5.28 -16.03
CA TRP A 24 -1.39 4.43 -15.14
C TRP A 24 -1.78 4.75 -13.70
N ILE A 25 -2.53 3.84 -13.09
CA ILE A 25 -3.06 3.96 -11.74
C ILE A 25 -2.10 3.31 -10.76
N VAL A 26 -1.75 4.03 -9.69
CA VAL A 26 -1.00 3.47 -8.58
C VAL A 26 -1.99 3.06 -7.50
N TYR A 27 -1.94 1.78 -7.15
CA TYR A 27 -2.68 1.22 -6.02
C TYR A 27 -1.73 0.92 -4.88
N LEU A 28 -2.10 1.30 -3.66
CA LEU A 28 -1.48 0.83 -2.43
C LEU A 28 -2.32 -0.32 -1.88
N ASN A 29 -1.70 -1.47 -1.71
CA ASN A 29 -2.27 -2.64 -1.04
C ASN A 29 -1.69 -2.71 0.37
N VAL A 30 -2.55 -2.80 1.38
CA VAL A 30 -2.17 -2.90 2.78
C VAL A 30 -2.82 -4.15 3.35
N VAL A 31 -2.04 -4.99 4.02
CA VAL A 31 -2.56 -6.13 4.77
C VAL A 31 -2.67 -5.73 6.23
N LEU A 32 -3.87 -5.86 6.78
CA LEU A 32 -4.21 -5.71 8.19
C LEU A 32 -4.54 -7.11 8.75
N GLU A 33 -4.63 -7.28 10.07
CA GLU A 33 -5.10 -8.56 10.64
C GLU A 33 -6.55 -8.87 10.23
N SER A 34 -7.38 -7.83 10.08
CA SER A 34 -8.78 -7.93 9.65
C SER A 34 -8.96 -8.20 8.17
N GLY A 35 -7.90 -8.04 7.37
CA GLY A 35 -7.91 -8.31 5.94
C GLY A 35 -7.08 -7.34 5.10
N ALA A 36 -7.14 -7.53 3.79
CA ALA A 36 -6.42 -6.69 2.84
C ALA A 36 -7.28 -5.52 2.34
N VAL A 37 -6.68 -4.33 2.28
CA VAL A 37 -7.28 -3.11 1.73
C VAL A 37 -6.49 -2.68 0.51
N ARG A 38 -7.18 -2.38 -0.59
CA ARG A 38 -6.59 -1.79 -1.80
C ARG A 38 -7.14 -0.39 -2.02
N ARG A 39 -6.25 0.58 -2.20
CA ARG A 39 -6.62 1.98 -2.40
C ARG A 39 -5.89 2.59 -3.60
N ARG A 40 -6.63 3.30 -4.45
CA ARG A 40 -6.03 4.16 -5.47
C ARG A 40 -5.38 5.37 -4.81
N VAL A 41 -4.08 5.55 -5.05
CA VAL A 41 -3.26 6.60 -4.42
C VAL A 41 -2.60 7.52 -5.43
N GLY A 42 -2.61 7.17 -6.72
CA GLY A 42 -2.11 8.03 -7.79
C GLY A 42 -2.68 7.67 -9.15
N GLU A 43 -2.62 8.64 -10.07
CA GLU A 43 -2.95 8.48 -11.49
C GLU A 43 -1.93 9.28 -12.29
N TYR A 44 -1.40 8.66 -13.35
CA TYR A 44 -0.38 9.24 -14.20
C TYR A 44 -0.66 8.96 -15.68
N HIS A 45 -0.15 9.82 -16.55
CA HIS A 45 -0.20 9.63 -18.00
C HIS A 45 0.92 8.72 -18.54
N ASP A 46 1.90 8.36 -17.71
CA ASP A 46 3.13 7.68 -18.11
C ASP A 46 3.48 6.59 -17.08
N GLU A 47 3.78 5.38 -17.57
CA GLU A 47 4.08 4.20 -16.76
C GLU A 47 5.31 4.41 -15.89
N ARG A 48 6.36 5.02 -16.45
CA ARG A 48 7.62 5.22 -15.75
C ARG A 48 7.44 6.18 -14.57
N ARG A 49 6.65 7.25 -14.73
CA ARG A 49 6.25 8.15 -13.64
C ARG A 49 5.41 7.44 -12.59
N ALA A 50 4.42 6.64 -13.01
CA ALA A 50 3.60 5.86 -12.08
C ALA A 50 4.45 4.88 -11.25
N THR A 51 5.36 4.16 -11.91
CA THR A 51 6.27 3.20 -11.28
C THR A 51 7.22 3.88 -10.31
N HIS A 52 7.76 5.05 -10.68
CA HIS A 52 8.62 5.81 -9.78
C HIS A 52 7.87 6.28 -8.54
N ALA A 53 6.64 6.78 -8.71
CA ALA A 53 5.77 7.17 -7.61
C ALA A 53 5.40 5.98 -6.72
N ALA A 54 5.04 4.83 -7.30
CA ALA A 54 4.71 3.61 -6.58
C ALA A 54 5.83 3.17 -5.64
N ARG A 55 7.09 3.14 -6.12
CA ARG A 55 8.26 2.81 -5.29
C ARG A 55 8.47 3.77 -4.12
N ILE A 56 8.23 5.07 -4.32
CA ILE A 56 8.33 6.06 -3.25
C ILE A 56 7.23 5.85 -2.22
N ILE A 57 5.99 5.66 -2.67
CA ILE A 57 4.83 5.45 -1.82
C ILE A 57 5.00 4.17 -1.00
N GLU A 58 5.32 3.05 -1.65
CA GLU A 58 5.56 1.76 -1.02
C GLU A 58 6.65 1.87 0.06
N ARG A 59 7.80 2.45 -0.27
CA ARG A 59 8.91 2.62 0.67
C ARG A 59 8.51 3.45 1.89
N ASN A 60 7.72 4.51 1.70
CA ASN A 60 7.25 5.32 2.82
C ASN A 60 6.21 4.56 3.65
N ALA A 61 5.26 3.86 3.02
CA ALA A 61 4.27 3.04 3.72
C ALA A 61 4.95 1.95 4.58
N ARG A 62 5.89 1.19 4.01
CA ARG A 62 6.63 0.14 4.73
C ARG A 62 7.44 0.68 5.91
N ARG A 63 7.91 1.92 5.88
CA ARG A 63 8.65 2.53 7.01
C ARG A 63 7.79 2.78 8.25
N HIS A 64 6.47 2.87 8.07
CA HIS A 64 5.52 3.02 9.16
C HIS A 64 5.00 1.68 9.69
N ILE A 65 5.41 0.56 9.09
CA ILE A 65 5.09 -0.77 9.56
C ILE A 65 6.17 -1.20 10.54
N PRO A 66 5.82 -1.55 11.79
CA PRO A 66 6.77 -2.10 12.74
C PRO A 66 7.44 -3.34 12.13
N PRO A 67 8.75 -3.55 12.36
CA PRO A 67 9.36 -4.81 11.99
C PRO A 67 8.60 -5.94 12.69
N ALA A 68 8.27 -7.00 11.95
CA ALA A 68 7.74 -8.21 12.57
C ALA A 68 8.72 -8.63 13.67
N MET A 69 8.25 -8.65 14.92
CA MET A 69 9.07 -9.11 16.03
C MET A 69 9.54 -10.53 15.68
N PRO A 70 10.86 -10.82 15.69
CA PRO A 70 11.31 -12.18 15.48
C PRO A 70 10.76 -13.05 16.62
N GLU A 71 10.07 -14.13 16.27
CA GLU A 71 9.61 -15.11 17.25
C GLU A 71 10.83 -15.74 17.94
N GLY A 72 10.99 -15.48 19.24
CA GLY A 72 11.76 -16.28 20.21
C GLY A 72 13.26 -16.50 19.94
N THR A 73 14.11 -15.91 20.79
CA THR A 73 15.40 -16.51 21.17
C THR A 73 15.23 -17.30 22.45
#